data_AF-A0AAU6AW10-F1
#
_entry.id   AF-A0AAU6AW10-F1
#
_cell.length_a   1.000
_cell.length_b   1.000
_cell.length_c   1.000
_cell.angle_alpha   90.00
_cell.angle_beta   90.00
_cell.angle_gamma   90.00
#
_symmetry.space_group_name_H-M   'P 1'
#
loop_
_entity.id
_entity.type
_entity.pdbx_description
1 polymer ?
#
loop_
_entity_poly.entity_id
_entity_poly.type
_entity_poly.pdbx_seq_one_letter_code
_entity_poly.pdbx_strand_id
1 'polypeptide(L)' 'MPELGLYEGYRDSGLSPFELWAEYVAIGGVAEELEVEAYALGVLRPDDHEHNMIAQALNEVFLDRGLDHPVGYHRLPR' A
#
# COMPACT_ATOMS: atom_id res chain seq x y z
N MET A 1 18.34 1.28 2.90
CA MET A 1 17.56 0.78 4.07
C MET A 1 16.72 -0.40 3.56
N PRO A 2 16.33 -1.39 4.38
CA PRO A 2 15.35 -2.37 3.93
C PRO A 2 14.06 -1.64 3.52
N GLU A 3 13.41 -2.11 2.45
CA GLU A 3 12.10 -1.60 2.02
C GLU A 3 11.05 -1.83 3.12
N LEU A 4 10.08 -0.92 3.23
CA LEU A 4 8.98 -1.04 4.20
C LEU A 4 8.03 -2.16 3.78
N GLY A 5 7.43 -2.86 4.75
CA GLY A 5 6.24 -3.67 4.51
C GLY A 5 4.98 -2.79 4.40
N LEU A 6 3.84 -3.39 4.05
CA LEU A 6 2.57 -2.65 3.96
C LEU A 6 2.18 -2.00 5.28
N TYR A 7 2.43 -2.68 6.40
CA TYR A 7 2.11 -2.15 7.73
C TYR A 7 2.95 -0.92 8.07
N GLU A 8 4.27 -0.99 7.91
CA GLU A 8 5.15 0.14 8.16
C GLU A 8 4.85 1.29 7.20
N GLY A 9 4.64 0.99 5.91
CA GLY A 9 4.27 1.99 4.91
C GLY A 9 2.95 2.69 5.23
N TYR A 10 1.92 1.93 5.63
CA TYR A 10 0.63 2.50 6.00
C TYR A 10 0.71 3.35 7.27
N ARG A 11 1.40 2.86 8.30
CA ARG A 11 1.61 3.61 9.53
C ARG A 11 2.37 4.92 9.29
N ASP A 12 3.40 4.88 8.46
CA ASP A 12 4.28 6.03 8.20
C ASP A 12 3.68 7.01 7.18
N SER A 13 2.73 6.57 6.36
CA SER A 13 1.97 7.46 5.47
C SER A 13 0.97 8.35 6.22
N GLY A 14 0.54 7.95 7.42
CA GLY A 14 -0.42 8.72 8.23
C GLY A 14 -1.79 8.89 7.57
N LEU A 15 -2.11 8.07 6.56
CA LEU A 15 -3.42 8.03 5.92
C LEU A 15 -4.45 7.38 6.84
N SER A 16 -5.69 7.86 6.79
CA SER A 16 -6.84 7.11 7.29
C SER A 16 -7.11 5.87 6.42
N PRO A 17 -7.87 4.87 6.92
CA PRO A 17 -8.23 3.69 6.13
C PRO A 17 -8.92 4.06 4.80
N PHE A 18 -9.85 5.01 4.84
CA PHE A 18 -10.56 5.49 3.66
C PHE A 18 -9.62 6.15 2.65
N GLU A 19 -8.66 6.96 3.09
CA GLU A 19 -7.68 7.60 2.19
C GLU A 19 -6.77 6.56 1.53
N LEU A 20 -6.30 5.55 2.28
CA LEU A 20 -5.53 4.46 1.68
C LEU A 20 -6.32 3.73 0.58
N TRP A 21 -7.58 3.40 0.86
CA TRP A 21 -8.46 2.77 -0.13
C TRP A 21 -8.70 3.67 -1.34
N ALA A 22 -8.89 4.98 -1.14
CA ALA A 22 -9.08 5.93 -2.22
C ALA A 22 -7.86 6.01 -3.16
N GLU A 23 -6.64 6.08 -2.61
CA GLU A 23 -5.40 6.05 -3.39
C GLU A 23 -5.25 4.72 -4.14
N TYR A 24 -5.55 3.60 -3.47
CA TYR A 24 -5.54 2.27 -4.07
C TYR A 24 -6.54 2.13 -5.25
N VAL A 25 -7.76 2.65 -5.12
CA VAL A 25 -8.76 2.64 -6.21
C VAL A 25 -8.38 3.59 -7.34
N ALA A 26 -7.76 4.74 -7.03
CA ALA A 26 -7.35 5.73 -8.03
C ALA A 26 -6.36 5.15 -9.07
N ILE A 27 -5.55 4.17 -8.67
CA ILE A 27 -4.60 3.46 -9.54
C ILE A 27 -5.16 2.16 -10.14
N GLY A 28 -6.43 1.85 -9.91
CA GLY A 28 -7.13 0.70 -10.50
C GLY A 28 -7.32 -0.51 -9.58
N GLY A 29 -7.14 -0.34 -8.28
CA GLY A 29 -7.47 -1.36 -7.29
C GLY A 29 -8.97 -1.68 -7.24
N VAL A 30 -9.31 -2.92 -6.91
CA VAL A 30 -10.68 -3.47 -6.96
C VAL A 30 -11.18 -4.09 -5.66
N ALA A 31 -10.31 -4.26 -4.66
CA ALA A 31 -10.69 -4.74 -3.34
C ALA A 31 -11.56 -3.73 -2.57
N GLU A 32 -12.37 -4.24 -1.65
CA GLU A 32 -13.23 -3.43 -0.79
C GLU A 32 -12.40 -2.67 0.27
N GLU A 33 -12.92 -1.55 0.79
CA GLU A 33 -12.22 -0.70 1.77
C GLU A 33 -11.72 -1.50 3.00
N LEU A 34 -12.57 -2.35 3.56
CA LEU A 34 -12.23 -3.20 4.71
C LEU A 34 -11.16 -4.25 4.38
N GLU A 35 -11.09 -4.73 3.13
CA GLU A 35 -10.06 -5.68 2.71
C GLU A 35 -8.71 -4.98 2.60
N VAL A 36 -8.66 -3.79 1.99
CA VAL A 36 -7.46 -2.96 1.89
C VAL A 36 -6.92 -2.62 3.28
N GLU A 37 -7.79 -2.21 4.20
CA GLU A 37 -7.40 -1.98 5.60
C GLU A 37 -6.84 -3.25 6.25
N ALA A 38 -7.52 -4.39 6.11
CA ALA A 38 -7.08 -5.66 6.68
C ALA A 38 -5.73 -6.14 6.10
N TYR A 39 -5.47 -5.90 4.82
CA TYR A 39 -4.19 -6.19 4.18
C TYR A 39 -3.08 -5.30 4.71
N ALA A 40 -3.32 -3.99 4.80
CA ALA A 40 -2.34 -3.02 5.32
C ALA A 40 -2.00 -3.26 6.80
N LEU A 41 -2.99 -3.65 7.60
CA LEU A 41 -2.80 -3.99 9.01
C LEU A 41 -2.20 -5.40 9.23
N GLY A 42 -2.02 -6.19 8.17
CA GLY A 42 -1.52 -7.57 8.26
C GLY A 42 -2.50 -8.56 8.89
N VAL A 43 -3.78 -8.20 9.00
CA VAL A 43 -4.87 -9.07 9.49
C VAL A 43 -5.18 -10.15 8.45
N LEU A 44 -5.20 -9.77 7.17
CA LEU A 44 -5.32 -10.68 6.04
C LEU A 44 -4.05 -10.64 5.21
N ARG A 45 -3.75 -11.77 4.55
CA ARG A 45 -2.63 -11.85 3.61
C ARG A 45 -3.15 -11.55 2.20
N PRO A 46 -2.75 -10.42 1.57
CA PRO A 46 -3.07 -10.17 0.17
C PRO A 46 -2.33 -11.18 -0.73
N ASP A 47 -2.84 -11.36 -1.96
CA ASP A 47 -2.05 -11.98 -3.02
C ASP A 47 -0.97 -11.01 -3.55
N ASP A 48 -0.16 -11.48 -4.50
CA ASP A 48 0.94 -10.66 -5.07
C ASP A 48 0.39 -9.39 -5.77
N HIS A 49 -0.81 -9.44 -6.35
CA HIS A 49 -1.41 -8.29 -7.05
C HIS A 49 -1.87 -7.23 -6.05
N GLU A 50 -2.69 -7.63 -5.08
CA GLU A 50 -3.22 -6.74 -4.05
C GLU A 50 -2.11 -6.10 -3.23
N HIS A 51 -1.06 -6.88 -2.90
CA HIS A 51 0.12 -6.35 -2.21
C HIS A 51 0.78 -5.24 -3.03
N ASN A 52 1.02 -5.49 -4.32
CA ASN A 52 1.71 -4.53 -5.18
C ASN A 52 0.90 -3.26 -5.43
N MET A 53 -0.42 -3.38 -5.51
CA MET A 53 -1.30 -2.23 -5.65
C MET A 53 -1.28 -1.35 -4.39
N ILE A 54 -1.36 -1.94 -3.19
CA ILE A 54 -1.26 -1.18 -1.94
C ILE A 54 0.13 -0.55 -1.79
N ALA A 55 1.19 -1.29 -2.12
CA ALA A 55 2.56 -0.76 -2.12
C ALA A 55 2.71 0.42 -3.10
N GLN A 56 2.12 0.31 -4.30
CA GLN A 56 2.12 1.39 -5.30
C GLN A 56 1.43 2.65 -4.77
N ALA A 57 0.22 2.52 -4.22
CA ALA A 57 -0.53 3.66 -3.67
C ALA A 57 0.24 4.36 -2.54
N LEU A 58 0.86 3.59 -1.64
CA LEU A 58 1.70 4.16 -0.58
C LEU A 58 2.94 4.87 -1.15
N ASN A 59 3.59 4.30 -2.17
CA ASN A 59 4.75 4.88 -2.81
C ASN A 59 4.43 6.19 -3.55
N GLU A 60 3.27 6.30 -4.20
CA GLU A 60 2.82 7.55 -4.83
C GLU A 60 2.61 8.64 -3.78
N VAL A 61 2.00 8.31 -2.64
CA VAL A 61 1.84 9.25 -1.52
C VAL A 61 3.18 9.72 -0.94
N PHE A 62 4.15 8.81 -0.81
CA PHE A 62 5.49 9.20 -0.36
C PHE A 62 6.22 10.07 -1.37
N LEU A 63 6.12 9.74 -2.66
CA LEU A 63 6.70 10.53 -3.74
C LEU A 63 6.15 11.96 -3.76
N ASP A 64 4.83 12.11 -3.67
CA ASP A 64 4.15 13.42 -3.67
C ASP A 64 4.53 14.28 -2.46
N ARG A 65 4.90 13.64 -1.35
CA ARG A 65 5.37 14.30 -0.12
C ARG A 65 6.89 14.52 -0.10
N GLY A 66 7.62 14.06 -1.12
CA GLY A 66 9.08 14.13 -1.19
C GLY A 66 9.79 13.26 -0.15
N LEU A 67 9.15 12.17 0.29
CA LEU A 67 9.68 11.21 1.25
C LEU A 67 10.36 10.04 0.54
N ASP A 68 11.48 9.57 1.10
CA ASP A 68 12.27 8.44 0.57
C ASP A 68 12.01 7.16 1.39
N HIS A 69 10.77 6.66 1.31
CA HIS A 69 10.27 5.52 2.06
C HIS A 69 9.63 4.47 1.12
N PRO A 70 10.42 3.70 0.34
CA PRO A 70 9.84 2.74 -0.57
C PRO A 70 9.20 1.57 0.20
N VAL A 71 7.91 1.34 -0.05
CA VAL A 71 7.20 0.11 0.30
C VAL A 71 7.54 -0.95 -0.75
N GLY A 72 7.97 -2.12 -0.27
CA GLY A 72 8.45 -3.19 -1.13
C GLY A 72 7.34 -3.93 -1.85
N TYR A 73 7.57 -4.25 -3.12
CA TYR A 73 6.65 -5.04 -3.95
C TYR A 73 6.88 -6.54 -3.75
N HIS A 74 5.80 -7.32 -3.76
CA HIS A 74 5.85 -8.77 -3.89
C HIS A 74 5.97 -9.17 -5.35
N ARG A 75 7.16 -9.69 -5.72
CA ARG A 75 7.46 -10.29 -7.03
C ARG A 75 6.94 -9.47 -8.22
N LEU A 76 7.77 -8.56 -8.72
CA LEU A 76 7.53 -7.95 -10.02
C LEU A 76 7.54 -9.04 -11.12
N PRO A 77 6.56 -9.07 -12.04
CA PRO A 77 6.66 -9.93 -13.21
C PRO A 77 7.97 -9.62 -13.95
N ARG A 78 8.75 -10.65 -14.24
CA ARG A 78 10.00 -10.56 -15.02
C ARG A 78 9.73 -10.17 -16.46
#